data_AF-A0A5K3F9R0-F1
#
_entry.id   AF-A0A5K3F9R0-F1
#
_cell.length_a   1.000
_cell.length_b   1.000
_cell.length_c   1.000
_cell.angle_alpha   90.00
_cell.angle_beta   90.00
_cell.angle_gamma   90.00
#
_symmetry.space_group_name_H-M   'P 1'
#
loop_
_entity.id
_entity.type
_entity.pdbx_description
1 polymer ?
#
loop_
_entity_poly.entity_id
_entity_poly.type
_entity_poly.pdbx_seq_one_letter_code
_entity_poly.pdbx_strand_id
1 'polypeptide(L)' 'DENQDEIFRHVGLKAVNDCLDGFNCSIFAYGMTGTGKTYTIFGTKDYPGLVSRCCKAFFDYAMQRLSNDTFFEIR' A
#
# COMPACT_ATOMS: atom_id res chain seq x y z
N ASP A 1 -6.36 -5.87 -15.20
CA ASP A 1 -5.23 -4.91 -15.24
C ASP A 1 -5.58 -3.53 -14.73
N GLU A 2 -6.67 -2.89 -15.16
CA GLU A 2 -7.17 -1.62 -14.58
C GLU A 2 -7.59 -1.72 -13.09
N ASN A 3 -7.85 -2.93 -12.60
CA ASN A 3 -8.41 -3.17 -11.27
C ASN A 3 -7.40 -2.93 -10.10
N GLN A 4 -6.09 -3.10 -10.32
CA GLN A 4 -5.11 -2.98 -9.22
C GLN A 4 -4.84 -1.53 -8.83
N ASP A 5 -4.77 -0.65 -9.82
CA ASP A 5 -4.66 0.79 -9.60
C ASP A 5 -5.91 1.33 -8.90
N GLU A 6 -7.09 0.85 -9.26
CA GLU A 6 -8.34 1.24 -8.62
C GLU A 6 -8.40 0.81 -7.15
N ILE A 7 -8.06 -0.45 -6.84
CA ILE A 7 -8.02 -0.94 -5.46
C ILE A 7 -7.01 -0.15 -4.62
N PHE A 8 -5.84 0.14 -5.19
CA PHE A 8 -4.85 0.98 -4.52
C PHE A 8 -5.38 2.39 -4.26
N ARG A 9 -6.08 3.02 -5.21
CA ARG A 9 -6.64 4.36 -5.02
C ARG A 9 -7.72 4.41 -3.94
N HIS A 10 -8.56 3.39 -3.85
CA HIS A 10 -9.69 3.37 -2.89
C HIS A 10 -9.28 2.92 -1.49
N VAL A 11 -8.37 1.96 -1.37
CA VAL A 11 -8.01 1.35 -0.07
C VAL A 11 -6.56 1.65 0.32
N GLY A 12 -5.63 1.47 -0.63
CA GLY A 12 -4.20 1.59 -0.38
C GLY A 12 -3.74 3.00 -0.01
N LEU A 13 -4.14 4.01 -0.78
CA LEU A 13 -3.78 5.41 -0.53
C LEU A 13 -4.24 5.90 0.84
N LYS A 14 -5.47 5.57 1.23
CA LYS A 14 -5.99 5.95 2.54
C LYS A 14 -5.16 5.31 3.66
N ALA A 15 -4.88 4.01 3.55
CA ALA A 15 -4.09 3.30 4.56
C ALA A 15 -2.66 3.84 4.67
N VAL A 16 -2.03 4.23 3.56
CA VAL A 16 -0.69 4.85 3.58
C VAL A 16 -0.73 6.22 4.27
N ASN A 17 -1.72 7.06 3.94
CA ASN A 17 -1.86 8.36 4.59
C ASN A 17 -2.14 8.25 6.09
N ASP A 18 -3.10 7.40 6.47
CA ASP A 18 -3.43 7.14 7.88
C ASP A 18 -2.19 6.62 8.64
N CYS A 19 -1.38 5.74 8.01
CA CYS A 19 -0.15 5.23 8.61
C CYS A 19 0.91 6.33 8.80
N LEU A 20 1.07 7.23 7.83
CA LEU A 20 1.98 8.39 7.93
C LEU A 20 1.50 9.41 8.98
N ASP A 21 0.20 9.51 9.20
CA ASP A 21 -0.40 10.33 10.26
C ASP A 21 -0.28 9.69 11.66
N GLY A 22 0.33 8.50 11.76
CA GLY A 22 0.59 7.80 13.02
C GLY A 22 -0.51 6.83 13.44
N PHE A 23 -1.45 6.50 12.57
CA PHE A 23 -2.50 5.50 12.86
C PHE A 23 -2.08 4.09 12.47
N ASN A 24 -2.49 3.11 13.28
CA ASN A 24 -2.33 1.71 12.94
C ASN A 24 -3.32 1.31 11.84
N CYS A 25 -2.80 0.77 10.74
CA CYS A 25 -3.58 0.36 9.59
C CYS A 25 -3.45 -1.15 9.35
N SER A 26 -4.55 -1.80 8.94
CA SER A 26 -4.55 -3.22 8.57
C SER A 26 -5.54 -3.47 7.45
N ILE A 27 -5.10 -4.15 6.40
CA ILE A 27 -5.92 -4.48 5.24
C ILE A 27 -6.00 -6.01 5.14
N PHE A 28 -7.23 -6.52 5.05
CA PHE A 28 -7.49 -7.94 4.94
C PHE A 28 -8.18 -8.24 3.61
N ALA A 29 -7.67 -9.24 2.88
CA ALA A 29 -8.35 -9.81 1.72
C ALA A 29 -9.08 -11.08 2.16
N TYR A 30 -10.40 -11.12 1.99
CA TYR A 30 -11.25 -12.23 2.40
C TYR A 30 -12.00 -12.84 1.20
N GLY A 31 -12.19 -14.15 1.22
CA GLY A 31 -12.87 -14.91 0.16
C GLY A 31 -12.42 -16.36 0.07
N MET A 32 -13.12 -17.18 -0.72
CA MET A 32 -12.74 -18.59 -0.94
C MET A 32 -11.45 -18.73 -1.76
N THR A 33 -10.81 -19.89 -1.77
CA THR A 33 -9.60 -20.14 -2.58
C THR A 33 -9.90 -19.92 -4.07
N GLY A 34 -8.95 -19.33 -4.80
CA GLY A 34 -9.12 -19.02 -6.24
C GLY A 34 -9.78 -17.67 -6.55
N THR A 35 -10.30 -16.93 -5.56
CA THR A 35 -10.95 -15.62 -5.79
C THR A 35 -9.98 -14.43 -5.90
N GLY A 36 -8.68 -14.70 -6.08
CA GLY A 36 -7.71 -13.63 -6.31
C GLY A 36 -7.20 -12.90 -5.07
N LYS A 37 -7.38 -13.39 -3.84
CA LYS A 37 -6.79 -12.76 -2.62
C LYS A 37 -5.30 -12.46 -2.75
N THR A 38 -4.52 -13.47 -3.16
CA THR A 38 -3.07 -13.33 -3.39
C THR A 38 -2.78 -12.35 -4.52
N TYR A 39 -3.60 -12.38 -5.57
CA TYR A 39 -3.49 -11.43 -6.69
C TYR A 39 -3.80 -9.99 -6.22
N THR A 40 -4.79 -9.75 -5.37
CA THR A 40 -5.07 -8.41 -4.83
C THR A 40 -3.95 -7.91 -3.90
N ILE A 41 -3.48 -8.75 -2.97
CA ILE A 41 -2.49 -8.33 -1.95
C ILE A 41 -1.08 -8.22 -2.55
N PHE A 42 -0.61 -9.25 -3.25
CA PHE A 42 0.75 -9.31 -3.79
C PHE A 42 0.82 -9.03 -5.28
N GLY A 43 -0.20 -9.43 -6.04
CA GLY A 43 -0.21 -9.28 -7.49
C GLY A 43 0.75 -10.23 -8.19
N THR A 44 1.13 -9.84 -9.40
CA THR A 44 2.13 -10.52 -10.24
C THR A 44 3.28 -9.57 -10.56
N LYS A 45 4.29 -10.05 -11.29
CA LYS A 45 5.42 -9.22 -11.73
C LYS A 45 4.98 -8.08 -12.66
N ASP A 46 4.08 -8.39 -13.59
CA ASP A 46 3.57 -7.42 -14.55
C ASP A 46 2.50 -6.51 -13.94
N TYR A 47 1.76 -7.02 -12.95
CA TYR A 47 0.69 -6.29 -12.25
C TYR A 47 0.90 -6.33 -10.74
N PRO A 48 1.72 -5.41 -10.19
CA PRO A 48 1.98 -5.33 -8.76
C PRO A 48 0.69 -5.15 -7.98
N GLY A 49 0.54 -5.89 -6.88
CA GLY A 49 -0.60 -5.81 -5.99
C GLY A 49 -0.51 -4.66 -4.99
N LEU A 50 -1.40 -4.70 -4.01
CA LEU A 50 -1.58 -3.65 -3.03
C LEU A 50 -0.32 -3.40 -2.18
N VAL A 51 0.37 -4.45 -1.73
CA VAL A 51 1.56 -4.34 -0.85
C VAL A 51 2.66 -3.54 -1.54
N SER A 52 3.05 -3.94 -2.76
CA SER A 52 4.12 -3.26 -3.50
C SER A 52 3.79 -1.79 -3.79
N ARG A 53 2.53 -1.49 -4.12
CA ARG A 53 2.06 -0.12 -4.40
C ARG A 53 2.03 0.74 -3.14
N CYS A 54 1.55 0.19 -2.02
CA CYS A 54 1.56 0.87 -0.73
C CYS A 54 2.99 1.16 -0.25
N CYS A 55 3.90 0.18 -0.31
CA CYS A 55 5.30 0.41 0.05
C CYS A 55 5.92 1.53 -0.80
N LYS A 56 5.74 1.48 -2.12
CA LYS A 56 6.25 2.52 -3.02
C LYS A 56 5.73 3.91 -2.63
N ALA A 57 4.42 4.06 -2.46
CA ALA A 57 3.81 5.32 -2.08
C ALA A 57 4.30 5.81 -0.71
N PHE A 58 4.40 4.91 0.27
CA PHE A 58 4.93 5.22 1.59
C PHE A 58 6.36 5.79 1.51
N PHE A 59 7.25 5.13 0.77
CA PHE A 59 8.62 5.62 0.57
C PHE A 59 8.66 6.93 -0.22
N ASP A 60 7.84 7.08 -1.27
CA ASP A 60 7.76 8.31 -2.05
C ASP A 60 7.33 9.50 -1.17
N TYR A 61 6.31 9.31 -0.31
CA TYR A 61 5.86 10.32 0.65
C TYR A 61 6.89 10.61 1.76
N ALA A 62 7.52 9.56 2.29
CA ALA A 62 8.56 9.71 3.29
C ALA A 62 9.72 10.54 2.72
N MET A 63 10.20 10.21 1.50
CA MET A 63 11.27 10.94 0.82
C MET A 63 10.92 12.38 0.51
N GLN A 64 9.68 12.67 0.09
CA GLN A 64 9.22 14.05 -0.13
C GLN A 64 9.20 14.89 1.15
N ARG A 65 9.00 14.25 2.31
CA ARG A 65 8.98 14.92 3.63
C ARG A 65 10.36 15.02 4.29
N LEU A 66 11.44 14.54 3.66
CA LEU A 66 12.81 14.56 4.21
C LEU A 66 13.47 15.97 4.27
N SER A 67 12.70 17.06 4.22
CA SER A 67 13.21 18.41 4.47
C SER A 67 12.78 18.92 5.85
N ASN A 68 13.77 19.06 6.74
CA ASN A 68 13.73 19.58 8.12
C ASN A 68 13.26 18.56 9.19
N ASP A 69 14.22 17.98 9.92
CA ASP A 69 14.09 17.26 11.22
C ASP A 69 13.20 16.02 11.34
N THR A 70 12.64 15.48 10.24
CA THR A 70 11.83 14.25 10.33
C THR A 70 12.67 12.99 10.06
N PHE A 71 12.76 12.08 11.04
CA PHE A 71 13.40 10.76 10.92
C PHE A 71 12.34 9.66 10.84
N PHE A 72 12.44 8.79 9.83
CA PHE A 72 11.59 7.61 9.67
C PHE A 72 12.41 6.34 9.96
N GLU A 73 12.02 5.57 10.97
CA GLU A 73 12.56 4.23 11.26
C GLU A 73 11.61 3.17 10.72
N ILE A 74 12.10 2.28 9.85
CA ILE A 74 11.35 1.10 9.41
C ILE A 74 11.93 -0.09 10.17
N ARG A 75 11.09 -0.75 10.97
CA ARG A 75 11.46 -1.95 11.75
C ARG A 75 10.99 -3.23 11.09
#